data_AF-A0A817AJ13-F1
#
_entry.id   AF-A0A817AJ13-F1
#
_cell.length_a   1.000
_cell.length_b   1.000
_cell.length_c   1.000
_cell.angle_alpha   90.00
_cell.angle_beta   90.00
_cell.angle_gamma   90.00
#
_symmetry.space_group_name_H-M   'P 1'
#
loop_
_entity.id
_entity.type
_entity.pdbx_description
1 polymer ?
#
loop_
_entity_poly.entity_id
_entity_poly.type
_entity_poly.pdbx_seq_one_letter_code
_entity_poly.pdbx_strand_id
1 'polypeptide(L)'
;GQNISKSSEYIDKIISIPKPKTGKELLSFLGLCGWISKFCYNYTHIAHELIKLQKNDKLSMQAKLIWTDAMNECFINIKDALKQDIKLA
;
A
#
# COMPACT_ATOMS: atom_id res chain seq x y z
N GLY A 1 23.84 -6.57 -13.29
CA GLY A 1 23.74 -6.95 -11.86
C GLY A 1 23.49 -5.71 -11.04
N GLN A 2 22.85 -5.84 -9.88
CA GLN A 2 22.50 -4.78 -8.91
C GLN A 2 21.10 -4.14 -9.09
N ASN A 3 20.04 -4.87 -8.71
CA ASN A 3 18.77 -4.24 -8.29
C ASN A 3 17.98 -5.05 -7.24
N ILE A 4 18.34 -6.31 -6.96
CA ILE A 4 17.57 -7.20 -6.08
C ILE A 4 17.69 -6.80 -4.60
N SER A 5 18.85 -6.29 -4.17
CA SER A 5 19.11 -5.94 -2.76
C SER A 5 18.23 -4.79 -2.24
N LYS A 6 17.95 -3.79 -3.10
CA LYS A 6 17.07 -2.67 -2.72
C LYS A 6 15.62 -3.13 -2.53
N SER A 7 15.14 -4.03 -3.39
CA SER A 7 13.75 -4.50 -3.39
C SER A 7 13.27 -4.99 -2.02
N SER A 8 14.08 -5.80 -1.32
CA SER A 8 13.72 -6.33 0.00
C SER A 8 13.60 -5.23 1.04
N GLU A 9 14.62 -4.38 1.19
CA GLU A 9 14.59 -3.28 2.16
C GLU A 9 13.45 -2.27 1.90
N TYR A 10 13.11 -2.05 0.63
CA TYR A 10 11.97 -1.20 0.26
C TYR A 10 10.64 -1.85 0.63
N ILE A 11 10.46 -3.16 0.40
CA ILE A 11 9.24 -3.86 0.80
C ILE A 11 9.14 -3.92 2.33
N ASP A 12 10.25 -4.18 3.04
CA ASP A 12 10.33 -4.19 4.50
C ASP A 12 9.89 -2.84 5.12
N LYS A 13 10.24 -1.74 4.45
CA LYS A 13 9.74 -0.41 4.82
C LYS A 13 8.23 -0.31 4.64
N ILE A 14 7.68 -0.76 3.51
CA ILE A 14 6.24 -0.68 3.21
C ILE A 14 5.41 -1.51 4.21
N ILE A 15 5.84 -2.74 4.52
CA ILE A 15 5.14 -3.59 5.50
C ILE A 15 5.20 -3.01 6.92
N SER A 16 6.25 -2.25 7.24
CA SER A 16 6.45 -1.60 8.53
C SER A 16 5.68 -0.29 8.69
N ILE A 17 5.14 0.29 7.60
CA ILE A 17 4.35 1.53 7.66
C ILE A 17 3.14 1.30 8.58
N PRO A 18 2.96 2.08 9.66
CA PRO A 18 1.79 1.94 10.50
C PRO A 18 0.53 2.34 9.73
N LYS A 19 -0.63 1.90 10.21
CA LYS A 19 -1.93 2.25 9.63
C LYS A 19 -2.05 3.78 9.48
N PRO A 20 -2.20 4.31 8.24
CA PRO A 20 -2.32 5.75 8.01
C PRO A 20 -3.42 6.40 8.85
N LYS A 21 -3.17 7.58 9.42
CA LYS A 21 -4.15 8.35 10.20
C LYS A 21 -4.71 9.53 9.43
N THR A 22 -4.00 9.95 8.39
CA THR A 22 -4.34 11.11 7.55
C THR A 22 -4.37 10.73 6.07
N GLY A 23 -5.08 11.54 5.27
CA GLY A 23 -5.06 11.40 3.81
C GLY A 23 -3.65 11.48 3.24
N LYS A 24 -2.78 12.34 3.79
CA LYS A 24 -1.38 12.45 3.38
C LYS A 24 -0.61 11.14 3.56
N GLU A 25 -0.73 10.51 4.72
CA GLU A 25 -0.06 9.23 5.00
C GLU A 25 -0.59 8.11 4.09
N LEU A 26 -1.90 8.09 3.81
CA LEU A 26 -2.49 7.11 2.91
C LEU A 26 -2.01 7.30 1.47
N LEU A 27 -1.97 8.53 0.98
CA LEU A 27 -1.47 8.85 -0.36
C LEU A 27 0.02 8.50 -0.49
N SER A 28 0.80 8.77 0.56
CA SER A 28 2.21 8.37 0.63
C SER A 28 2.37 6.85 0.57
N PHE A 29 1.56 6.12 1.34
CA PHE A 29 1.54 4.65 1.33
C PHE A 29 1.17 4.11 -0.06
N LEU A 30 0.12 4.64 -0.70
CA LEU A 30 -0.31 4.23 -2.03
C LEU A 30 0.73 4.56 -3.10
N GLY A 31 1.44 5.69 -2.97
CA GLY A 31 2.54 6.05 -3.87
C GLY A 31 3.69 5.04 -3.80
N LEU A 32 4.06 4.62 -2.59
CA LEU A 32 5.05 3.54 -2.39
C LEU A 32 4.53 2.20 -2.94
N CYS A 33 3.25 1.91 -2.70
CA CYS A 33 2.63 0.67 -3.18
C CYS A 33 2.46 0.65 -4.71
N GLY A 34 2.38 1.81 -5.36
CA GLY A 34 2.35 1.90 -6.81
C GLY A 34 3.62 1.34 -7.47
N TRP A 35 4.78 1.44 -6.82
CA TRP A 35 6.03 0.90 -7.34
C TRP A 35 6.06 -0.64 -7.32
N ILE A 36 5.60 -1.24 -6.22
CA ILE A 36 5.53 -2.69 -6.03
C ILE A 36 4.39 -3.35 -6.80
N SER A 37 3.38 -2.59 -7.24
CA SER A 37 2.21 -3.10 -7.96
C SER A 37 2.57 -3.87 -9.24
N LYS A 38 3.76 -3.62 -9.80
CA LYS A 38 4.30 -4.33 -10.97
C LYS A 38 4.72 -5.77 -10.66
N PHE A 39 4.95 -6.08 -9.39
CA PHE A 39 5.41 -7.38 -8.92
C PHE A 39 4.29 -8.17 -8.25
N CYS A 40 3.31 -7.49 -7.65
CA CYS A 40 2.19 -8.13 -6.97
C CYS A 40 1.02 -8.39 -7.94
N TYR A 41 0.78 -9.66 -8.25
CA TYR A 41 -0.37 -10.09 -9.05
C TYR A 41 -1.68 -9.69 -8.35
N ASN A 42 -2.65 -9.15 -9.10
CA ASN A 42 -3.93 -8.63 -8.60
C ASN A 42 -3.85 -7.46 -7.60
N TYR A 43 -2.72 -6.75 -7.51
CA TYR A 43 -2.59 -5.58 -6.63
C TYR A 43 -3.73 -4.57 -6.79
N THR A 44 -4.11 -4.23 -8.02
CA THR A 44 -5.17 -3.25 -8.31
C THR A 44 -6.53 -3.68 -7.77
N HIS A 45 -6.80 -4.99 -7.72
CA HIS A 45 -8.01 -5.54 -7.14
C HIS A 45 -7.96 -5.48 -5.61
N ILE A 46 -6.83 -5.86 -5.02
CA ILE A 46 -6.62 -5.84 -3.56
C ILE A 46 -6.65 -4.42 -3.01
N ALA A 47 -6.05 -3.45 -3.73
CA ALA A 47 -5.96 -2.06 -3.32
C ALA A 47 -7.16 -1.21 -3.75
N HIS A 48 -8.20 -1.82 -4.33
CA HIS A 48 -9.30 -1.11 -4.98
C HIS A 48 -9.96 -0.05 -4.08
N GLU A 49 -10.29 -0.40 -2.83
CA GLU A 49 -10.96 0.53 -1.91
C GLU A 49 -10.07 1.73 -1.55
N LEU A 50 -8.76 1.50 -1.40
CA LEU A 50 -7.82 2.58 -1.10
C LEU A 50 -7.55 3.47 -2.32
N ILE A 51 -7.47 2.89 -3.53
CA ILE A 51 -7.33 3.64 -4.79
C ILE A 51 -8.59 4.47 -5.06
N LYS A 52 -9.78 3.90 -4.82
CA LYS A 52 -11.05 4.62 -4.93
C LYS A 52 -11.11 5.81 -3.98
N LEU A 53 -10.57 5.66 -2.76
CA LEU A 53 -10.49 6.76 -1.80
C LEU A 53 -9.48 7.83 -2.23
N GLN A 54 -8.34 7.45 -2.81
CA GLN A 54 -7.38 8.40 -3.40
C GLN A 54 -7.99 9.23 -4.52
N LYS A 55 -8.85 8.63 -5.36
CA LYS A 55 -9.54 9.32 -6.46
C LYS A 55 -10.72 10.18 -6.00
N ASN A 56 -11.10 10.09 -4.73
CA ASN A 56 -12.18 10.88 -4.19
C ASN A 56 -11.65 12.27 -3.82
N ASP A 57 -12.13 13.32 -4.48
CA ASP A 57 -11.75 14.73 -4.22
C ASP A 57 -11.97 15.16 -2.76
N LYS A 58 -12.73 14.38 -1.98
CA LYS A 58 -12.94 14.62 -0.53
C LYS A 58 -11.76 14.19 0.34
N LEU A 59 -10.81 13.39 -0.16
CA LEU A 59 -9.63 13.01 0.60
C LEU A 59 -8.63 14.18 0.65
N SER A 60 -8.89 15.13 1.55
CA SER A 60 -7.91 16.17 1.86
C SER A 60 -6.69 15.55 2.54
N MET A 61 -5.49 16.01 2.18
CA MET A 61 -4.23 15.58 2.80
C MET A 61 -4.25 15.76 4.33
N GLN A 62 -4.99 16.76 4.81
CA GLN A 62 -5.10 17.14 6.21
C GLN A 62 -6.30 16.47 6.92
N ALA A 63 -7.21 15.86 6.16
CA ALA A 63 -8.37 15.20 6.73
C ALA A 63 -7.96 13.95 7.51
N LYS A 64 -8.62 13.76 8.66
CA LYS A 64 -8.54 12.52 9.44
C LYS A 64 -9.11 11.38 8.60
N LEU A 65 -8.33 10.32 8.46
CA LEU A 65 -8.75 9.14 7.71
C LEU A 65 -9.74 8.32 8.55
N ILE A 66 -10.96 8.18 8.05
CA ILE A 66 -11.97 7.30 8.64
C ILE A 66 -11.80 5.93 7.99
N TRP A 67 -11.41 4.94 8.78
CA TRP A 67 -11.21 3.58 8.30
C TRP A 67 -12.51 2.80 8.36
N THR A 68 -12.88 2.24 7.22
CA THR A 68 -13.87 1.16 7.14
C THR A 68 -13.17 -0.20 7.25
N ASP A 69 -13.96 -1.24 7.51
CA ASP A 69 -13.46 -2.63 7.51
C ASP A 69 -12.84 -3.00 6.16
N ALA A 70 -13.50 -2.66 5.05
CA ALA A 70 -12.98 -2.91 3.71
C ALA A 70 -11.62 -2.24 3.46
N MET A 71 -11.42 -1.01 3.95
CA MET A 71 -10.11 -0.35 3.87
C MET A 71 -9.06 -1.09 4.69
N ASN A 72 -9.40 -1.56 5.89
CA ASN A 72 -8.49 -2.34 6.74
C ASN A 72 -8.07 -3.64 6.06
N GLU A 73 -9.03 -4.36 5.48
CA GLU A 73 -8.78 -5.58 4.73
C GLU A 73 -7.85 -5.30 3.56
N CYS A 74 -8.12 -4.26 2.75
CA CYS A 74 -7.22 -3.86 1.66
C CYS A 74 -5.79 -3.58 2.16
N PHE A 75 -5.64 -2.83 3.26
CA PHE A 75 -4.34 -2.50 3.83
C PHE A 75 -3.56 -3.74 4.32
N ILE A 76 -4.25 -4.67 4.98
CA ILE A 76 -3.66 -5.92 5.46
C ILE A 76 -3.28 -6.80 4.26
N ASN A 77 -4.18 -6.95 3.28
CA ASN A 77 -3.96 -7.80 2.12
C ASN A 77 -2.81 -7.31 1.24
N ILE A 78 -2.64 -5.98 1.07
CA ILE A 78 -1.46 -5.42 0.37
C ILE A 78 -0.17 -5.84 1.09
N LYS A 79 -0.13 -5.71 2.42
CA LYS A 79 1.05 -6.10 3.21
C LYS A 79 1.31 -7.59 3.19
N ASP A 80 0.27 -8.40 3.20
CA ASP A 80 0.40 -9.86 3.14
C ASP A 80 0.92 -10.30 1.77
N ALA A 81 0.34 -9.79 0.69
CA ALA A 81 0.80 -10.08 -0.67
C ALA A 81 2.28 -9.70 -0.86
N LEU A 82 2.69 -8.55 -0.31
CA LEU A 82 4.09 -8.12 -0.29
C LEU A 82 5.03 -9.07 0.46
N LYS A 83 4.59 -9.61 1.60
CA LYS A 83 5.37 -10.59 2.37
C LYS A 83 5.47 -11.93 1.64
N GLN A 84 4.43 -12.33 0.92
CA GLN A 84 4.43 -13.58 0.15
C GLN A 84 5.39 -13.50 -1.05
N ASP A 85 5.42 -12.36 -1.76
CA ASP A 85 6.36 -12.14 -2.87
C ASP A 85 7.83 -12.21 -2.42
N ILE A 86 8.18 -11.71 -1.22
CA ILE A 86 9.55 -11.84 -0.67
C ILE A 86 9.95 -13.32 -0.50
N LYS A 87 9.01 -14.19 -0.14
CA LYS A 87 9.31 -15.62 0.07
C LYS A 87 9.56 -16.39 -1.23
N LEU A 88 9.17 -15.84 -2.37
CA LEU A 88 9.26 -16.48 -3.69
C LEU A 88 10.43 -15.97 -4.55
N ALA A 89 11.14 -14.93 -4.09
CA ALA A 89 12.25 -14.27 -4.80
C ALA A 89 13.64 -14.79 -4.37
#